data_AF-A0A1M7TUR6-F1
#
_entry.id   AF-A0A1M7TUR6-F1
#
_cell.length_a   1.000
_cell.length_b   1.000
_cell.length_c   1.000
_cell.angle_alpha   90.00
_cell.angle_beta   90.00
_cell.angle_gamma   90.00
#
_symmetry.space_group_name_H-M   'P 1'
#
loop_
_entity.id
_entity.type
_entity.pdbx_description
1 polymer ?
#
loop_
_entity_poly.entity_id
_entity_poly.type
_entity_poly.pdbx_seq_one_letter_code
_entity_poly.pdbx_strand_id
1 'polypeptide(L)'
;MAGGIQDVLARMRSLRDTLDPADGVRQFNRVYLRVTEELQPRLSAGFFRDPEFVERFAVLFAGRYFAAVDAGAADVRRVSPAWRPLFAQRTDPRIHPVQFAVAGMNAHINHDLALATVDACLAHGTHPGDERVGVDYLRINAIFEEVEAEIRLALLSGPEELGEPFEPIVHLISTWSVVQARDAAWVRAQVRWALRQQDWLLDRTEEASARATGMTGRHLLTPLLPARRRRAFPDVLPD
;
A
#
# COMPACT_ATOMS: atom_id res chain seq x y z
N MET A 1 -13.58 -2.30 21.14
CA MET A 1 -14.40 -2.93 20.09
C MET A 1 -13.68 -2.66 18.78
N ALA A 2 -12.85 -3.59 18.31
CA ALA A 2 -12.17 -3.41 17.03
C ALA A 2 -13.21 -3.59 15.93
N GLY A 3 -13.38 -2.56 15.11
CA GLY A 3 -14.33 -2.54 14.01
C GLY A 3 -14.04 -3.61 12.96
N GLY A 4 -15.09 -4.11 12.31
CA GLY A 4 -14.97 -5.10 11.24
C GLY A 4 -14.50 -4.48 9.92
N ILE A 5 -14.56 -5.22 8.81
CA ILE A 5 -14.14 -4.69 7.50
C ILE A 5 -14.95 -3.46 7.07
N GLN A 6 -16.17 -3.30 7.58
CA GLN A 6 -17.00 -2.12 7.32
C GLN A 6 -16.39 -0.83 7.89
N ASP A 7 -15.80 -0.89 9.08
CA ASP A 7 -15.15 0.28 9.69
C ASP A 7 -13.87 0.66 8.94
N VAL A 8 -13.17 -0.35 8.40
CA VAL A 8 -12.03 -0.16 7.49
C VAL A 8 -12.47 0.59 6.24
N LEU A 9 -13.53 0.13 5.57
CA LEU A 9 -14.08 0.78 4.38
C LEU A 9 -14.55 2.21 4.67
N ALA A 10 -15.23 2.42 5.79
CA ALA A 10 -15.66 3.75 6.21
C ALA A 10 -14.48 4.70 6.40
N ARG A 11 -13.39 4.25 7.04
CA ARG A 11 -12.18 5.06 7.22
C ARG A 11 -11.49 5.37 5.90
N MET A 12 -11.37 4.41 4.99
CA MET A 12 -10.78 4.63 3.66
C MET A 12 -11.60 5.61 2.81
N ARG A 13 -12.94 5.53 2.86
CA ARG A 13 -13.83 6.49 2.18
C ARG A 13 -13.68 7.89 2.76
N SER A 14 -13.62 8.01 4.09
CA SER A 14 -13.32 9.28 4.75
C SER A 14 -11.97 9.87 4.30
N LEU A 15 -10.91 9.06 4.17
CA LEU A 15 -9.61 9.53 3.64
C LEU A 15 -9.71 9.98 2.18
N ARG A 16 -10.45 9.26 1.34
CA ARG A 16 -10.69 9.63 -0.07
C ARG A 16 -11.38 11.00 -0.19
N ASP A 17 -12.32 11.27 0.71
CA ASP A 17 -13.18 12.46 0.66
C ASP A 17 -12.55 13.68 1.34
N THR A 18 -11.59 13.49 2.25
CA THR A 18 -10.95 14.56 3.02
C THR A 18 -9.58 14.98 2.49
N LEU A 19 -8.83 14.08 1.84
CA LEU A 19 -7.53 14.39 1.29
C LEU A 19 -7.64 15.08 -0.07
N ASP A 20 -6.69 15.97 -0.35
CA ASP A 20 -6.58 16.63 -1.65
C ASP A 20 -6.49 15.59 -2.79
N PRO A 21 -7.19 15.79 -3.93
CA PRO A 21 -7.14 14.88 -5.06
C PRO A 21 -5.74 14.57 -5.59
N ALA A 22 -4.76 15.46 -5.41
CA ALA A 22 -3.35 15.29 -5.79
C ALA A 22 -2.47 14.71 -4.67
N ASP A 23 -2.99 14.54 -3.45
CA ASP A 23 -2.23 13.97 -2.33
C ASP A 23 -1.83 12.51 -2.63
N GLY A 24 -0.54 12.20 -2.47
CA GLY A 24 0.01 10.86 -2.71
C GLY A 24 -0.61 9.77 -1.83
N VAL A 25 -0.96 10.08 -0.57
CA VAL A 25 -1.67 9.14 0.31
C VAL A 25 -3.03 8.80 -0.25
N ARG A 26 -3.72 9.78 -0.86
CA ARG A 26 -5.02 9.56 -1.50
C ARG A 26 -4.90 8.63 -2.71
N GLN A 27 -3.81 8.73 -3.48
CA GLN A 27 -3.58 7.85 -4.64
C GLN A 27 -3.46 6.39 -4.23
N PHE A 28 -2.65 6.10 -3.22
CA PHE A 28 -2.57 4.75 -2.66
C PHE A 28 -3.90 4.31 -2.05
N ASN A 29 -4.56 5.17 -1.26
CA ASN A 29 -5.84 4.86 -0.63
C ASN A 29 -6.90 4.46 -1.66
N ARG A 30 -6.93 5.09 -2.84
CA ARG A 30 -7.86 4.75 -3.93
C ARG A 30 -7.69 3.28 -4.38
N VAL A 31 -6.45 2.86 -4.60
CA VAL A 31 -6.14 1.48 -5.01
C VAL A 31 -6.49 0.50 -3.89
N TYR A 32 -6.12 0.83 -2.65
CA TYR A 32 -6.37 -0.06 -1.53
C TYR A 32 -7.86 -0.19 -1.18
N LEU A 33 -8.62 0.92 -1.25
CA LEU A 33 -10.06 0.91 -1.10
C LEU A 33 -10.72 -0.02 -2.11
N ARG A 34 -10.32 0.05 -3.39
CA ARG A 34 -10.90 -0.81 -4.45
C ARG A 34 -10.71 -2.30 -4.15
N VAL A 35 -9.49 -2.71 -3.79
CA VAL A 35 -9.19 -4.11 -3.40
C VAL A 35 -10.01 -4.54 -2.18
N THR A 36 -10.16 -3.64 -1.20
CA THR A 36 -10.90 -3.94 0.04
C THR A 36 -12.41 -4.05 -0.21
N GLU A 37 -12.95 -3.25 -1.14
CA GLU A 37 -14.35 -3.33 -1.58
C GLU A 37 -14.66 -4.66 -2.29
N GLU A 38 -13.71 -5.23 -3.03
CA GLU A 38 -13.85 -6.56 -3.61
C GLU A 38 -13.71 -7.68 -2.57
N LEU A 39 -12.86 -7.50 -1.55
CA LEU A 39 -12.71 -8.48 -0.49
C LEU A 39 -14.01 -8.66 0.33
N GLN A 40 -14.68 -7.55 0.67
CA GLN A 40 -15.83 -7.54 1.58
C GLN A 40 -16.98 -8.51 1.22
N PRO A 41 -17.52 -8.55 -0.01
CA PRO A 41 -18.59 -9.49 -0.35
C PRO A 41 -18.13 -10.95 -0.34
N ARG A 42 -16.84 -11.22 -0.57
CA ARG A 42 -16.28 -12.59 -0.63
C ARG A 42 -16.18 -13.26 0.75
N LEU A 43 -16.10 -12.46 1.83
CA LEU A 43 -16.13 -12.97 3.21
C LEU A 43 -17.41 -13.74 3.52
N SER A 44 -18.53 -13.38 2.92
CA SER A 44 -19.83 -14.04 3.13
C SER A 44 -20.24 -15.00 2.01
N ALA A 45 -19.46 -15.08 0.92
CA ALA A 45 -19.79 -15.86 -0.27
C ALA A 45 -19.25 -17.30 -0.29
N GLY A 46 -18.68 -17.77 0.83
CA GLY A 46 -18.04 -19.10 0.90
C GLY A 46 -16.73 -19.21 0.10
N PHE A 47 -16.14 -18.07 -0.28
CA PHE A 47 -14.89 -18.03 -1.04
C PHE A 47 -13.67 -18.45 -0.20
N PHE A 48 -13.66 -18.07 1.08
CA PHE A 48 -12.60 -18.39 2.03
C PHE A 48 -12.94 -19.62 2.88
N ARG A 49 -11.91 -20.35 3.31
CA ARG A 49 -12.03 -21.52 4.19
C ARG A 49 -12.27 -21.08 5.62
N ASP A 50 -11.64 -19.97 6.02
CA ASP A 50 -11.78 -19.32 7.31
C ASP A 50 -12.03 -17.80 7.10
N PRO A 51 -13.28 -17.38 6.83
CA PRO A 51 -13.61 -15.98 6.59
C PRO A 51 -13.38 -15.09 7.82
N GLU A 52 -13.47 -15.64 9.04
CA GLU A 52 -13.20 -14.88 10.27
C GLU A 52 -11.72 -14.53 10.38
N PHE A 53 -10.83 -15.48 10.09
CA PHE A 53 -9.40 -15.23 9.99
C PHE A 53 -9.09 -14.15 8.95
N VAL A 54 -9.70 -14.26 7.76
CA VAL A 54 -9.45 -13.31 6.66
C VAL A 54 -9.95 -11.91 6.99
N GLU A 55 -11.12 -11.77 7.61
CA GLU A 55 -11.62 -10.48 8.07
C GLU A 55 -10.70 -9.88 9.14
N ARG A 56 -10.30 -10.68 10.14
CA ARG A 56 -9.36 -10.24 11.19
C ARG A 56 -8.04 -9.76 10.58
N PHE A 57 -7.50 -10.54 9.65
CA PHE A 57 -6.29 -10.18 8.90
C PHE A 57 -6.47 -8.86 8.14
N ALA A 58 -7.58 -8.68 7.42
CA ALA A 58 -7.84 -7.46 6.65
C ALA A 58 -7.91 -6.22 7.56
N VAL A 59 -8.54 -6.33 8.73
CA VAL A 59 -8.61 -5.26 9.74
C VAL A 59 -7.22 -4.92 10.29
N LEU A 60 -6.43 -5.93 10.66
CA LEU A 60 -5.06 -5.72 11.18
C LEU A 60 -4.11 -5.16 10.12
N PHE A 61 -4.30 -5.54 8.86
CA PHE A 61 -3.55 -5.02 7.74
C PHE A 61 -3.89 -3.55 7.48
N ALA A 62 -5.17 -3.21 7.39
CA ALA A 62 -5.62 -1.83 7.23
C ALA A 62 -5.21 -0.94 8.41
N GLY A 63 -5.26 -1.47 9.63
CA GLY A 63 -4.83 -0.76 10.84
C GLY A 63 -3.39 -0.27 10.77
N ARG A 64 -2.48 -1.01 10.11
CA ARG A 64 -1.09 -0.57 9.90
C ARG A 64 -0.98 0.63 8.97
N TYR A 65 -1.74 0.60 7.88
CA TYR A 65 -1.83 1.74 6.98
C TYR A 65 -2.39 2.97 7.70
N PHE A 66 -3.48 2.82 8.47
CA PHE A 66 -4.06 3.93 9.23
C PHE A 66 -3.10 4.47 10.29
N ALA A 67 -2.36 3.60 10.99
CA ALA A 67 -1.32 4.05 11.91
C ALA A 67 -0.22 4.87 11.21
N ALA A 68 0.16 4.51 9.97
CA ALA A 68 1.08 5.31 9.18
C ALA A 68 0.47 6.67 8.78
N VAL A 69 -0.82 6.71 8.43
CA VAL A 69 -1.54 7.95 8.12
C VAL A 69 -1.60 8.89 9.32
N ASP A 70 -2.01 8.36 10.47
CA ASP A 70 -2.14 9.15 11.71
C ASP A 70 -0.77 9.63 12.19
N ALA A 71 0.27 8.79 12.12
CA ALA A 71 1.64 9.19 12.41
C ALA A 71 2.15 10.28 11.46
N GLY A 72 1.87 10.17 10.16
CA GLY A 72 2.27 11.14 9.15
C GLY A 72 1.56 12.49 9.27
N ALA A 73 0.31 12.49 9.75
CA ALA A 73 -0.42 13.71 10.07
C ALA A 73 0.15 14.43 11.30
N ALA A 74 0.69 13.69 12.27
CA ALA A 74 1.31 14.25 13.46
C ALA A 74 2.75 14.74 13.21
N ASP A 75 3.62 13.86 12.70
CA ASP A 75 5.01 14.15 12.37
C ASP A 75 5.58 13.05 11.47
N VAL A 76 6.01 13.41 10.25
CA VAL A 76 6.58 12.46 9.27
C VAL A 76 7.75 11.64 9.82
N ARG A 77 8.50 12.15 10.81
CA ARG A 77 9.62 11.44 11.45
C ARG A 77 9.16 10.23 12.26
N ARG A 78 7.90 10.24 12.74
CA ARG A 78 7.28 9.13 13.49
C ARG A 78 6.76 8.01 12.59
N VAL A 79 6.65 8.26 11.28
CA VAL A 79 6.24 7.24 10.31
C VAL A 79 7.33 6.16 10.21
N SER A 80 6.91 4.89 10.11
CA SER A 80 7.81 3.75 9.84
C SER A 80 8.75 4.07 8.66
N PRO A 81 10.03 3.65 8.71
CA PRO A 81 10.96 3.84 7.59
C PRO A 81 10.42 3.37 6.23
N ALA A 82 9.56 2.34 6.21
CA ALA A 82 8.93 1.81 5.00
C ALA A 82 7.99 2.82 4.32
N TRP A 83 7.19 3.53 5.12
CA TRP A 83 6.16 4.46 4.66
C TRP A 83 6.66 5.90 4.53
N ARG A 84 7.68 6.27 5.29
CA ARG A 84 8.22 7.64 5.36
C ARG A 84 8.47 8.32 4.00
N PRO A 85 9.01 7.64 2.96
CA PRO A 85 9.22 8.28 1.66
C PRO A 85 7.95 8.85 1.03
N LEU A 86 6.83 8.13 1.13
CA LEU A 86 5.54 8.56 0.59
C LEU A 86 5.04 9.78 1.35
N PHE A 87 5.00 9.71 2.68
CA PHE A 87 4.52 10.82 3.50
C PHE A 87 5.38 12.08 3.39
N ALA A 88 6.70 11.93 3.22
CA ALA A 88 7.62 13.06 3.06
C ALA A 88 7.44 13.81 1.73
N GLN A 89 6.91 13.14 0.70
CA GLN A 89 6.78 13.70 -0.65
C GLN A 89 5.32 13.79 -1.12
N ARG A 90 4.35 13.51 -0.24
CA ARG A 90 2.92 13.33 -0.58
C ARG A 90 2.26 14.50 -1.31
N THR A 91 2.85 15.69 -1.28
CA THR A 91 2.35 16.90 -1.97
C THR A 91 3.27 17.39 -3.07
N ASP A 92 4.30 16.64 -3.46
CA ASP A 92 5.23 17.08 -4.52
C ASP A 92 4.56 16.99 -5.89
N PRO A 93 4.31 18.13 -6.57
CA PRO A 93 3.60 18.14 -7.86
C PRO A 93 4.45 17.57 -9.01
N ARG A 94 5.72 17.25 -8.76
CA ARG A 94 6.63 16.65 -9.75
C ARG A 94 6.56 15.12 -9.77
N ILE A 95 5.85 14.51 -8.82
CA ILE A 95 5.69 13.06 -8.72
C ILE A 95 4.32 12.69 -9.27
N HIS A 96 4.28 11.73 -10.20
CA HIS A 96 3.04 11.31 -10.82
C HIS A 96 2.14 10.55 -9.82
N PRO A 97 0.80 10.68 -9.89
CA PRO A 97 -0.12 9.94 -9.03
C PRO A 97 0.14 8.43 -8.94
N VAL A 98 0.55 7.81 -10.05
CA VAL A 98 0.88 6.38 -10.07
C VAL A 98 2.11 6.01 -9.26
N GLN A 99 3.13 6.88 -9.20
CA GLN A 99 4.32 6.65 -8.39
C GLN A 99 3.94 6.58 -6.91
N PHE A 100 3.01 7.43 -6.47
CA PHE A 100 2.48 7.37 -5.11
C PHE A 100 1.71 6.08 -4.84
N ALA A 101 0.86 5.64 -5.77
CA ALA A 101 0.14 4.39 -5.64
C ALA A 101 1.09 3.19 -5.49
N VAL A 102 2.07 3.06 -6.39
CA VAL A 102 3.07 1.97 -6.35
C VAL A 102 3.98 2.09 -5.12
N ALA A 103 4.35 3.29 -4.69
CA ALA A 103 5.13 3.49 -3.46
C ALA A 103 4.36 3.06 -2.21
N GLY A 104 3.05 3.34 -2.16
CA GLY A 104 2.18 2.89 -1.09
C GLY A 104 2.00 1.37 -1.09
N MET A 105 1.81 0.76 -2.26
CA MET A 105 1.76 -0.69 -2.38
C MET A 105 3.09 -1.35 -1.99
N ASN A 106 4.23 -0.76 -2.35
CA ASN A 106 5.54 -1.20 -1.90
C ASN A 106 5.64 -1.19 -0.37
N ALA A 107 5.25 -0.10 0.30
CA ALA A 107 5.27 -0.04 1.75
C ALA A 107 4.31 -1.07 2.38
N HIS A 108 3.06 -1.11 1.90
CA HIS A 108 2.03 -1.96 2.47
C HIS A 108 2.28 -3.46 2.27
N ILE A 109 2.66 -3.87 1.05
CA ILE A 109 2.89 -5.29 0.75
C ILE A 109 4.24 -5.74 1.30
N ASN A 110 5.31 -4.97 1.12
CA ASN A 110 6.63 -5.47 1.51
C ASN A 110 6.92 -5.37 3.01
N HIS A 111 6.30 -4.43 3.72
CA HIS A 111 6.50 -4.26 5.15
C HIS A 111 5.27 -4.71 5.96
N ASP A 112 4.10 -4.10 5.75
CA ASP A 112 2.95 -4.31 6.64
C ASP A 112 2.36 -5.72 6.55
N LEU A 113 2.40 -6.35 5.37
CA LEU A 113 1.71 -7.62 5.11
C LEU A 113 2.24 -8.76 5.99
N ALA A 114 3.56 -8.90 6.08
CA ALA A 114 4.19 -9.94 6.92
C ALA A 114 3.88 -9.73 8.41
N LEU A 115 3.84 -8.47 8.85
CA LEU A 115 3.51 -8.11 10.22
C LEU A 115 2.03 -8.44 10.52
N ALA A 116 1.12 -8.07 9.61
CA ALA A 116 -0.32 -8.32 9.75
C ALA A 116 -0.66 -9.81 9.73
N THR A 117 0.02 -10.61 8.90
CA THR A 117 -0.16 -12.07 8.89
C THR A 117 0.18 -12.67 10.25
N VAL A 118 1.32 -12.29 10.85
CA VAL A 118 1.71 -12.82 12.17
C VAL A 118 0.76 -12.37 13.27
N ASP A 119 0.34 -11.10 13.30
CA ASP A 119 -0.64 -10.63 14.28
C ASP A 119 -1.98 -11.35 14.14
N ALA A 120 -2.44 -11.59 12.90
CA ALA A 120 -3.68 -12.31 12.65
C ALA A 120 -3.57 -13.77 13.12
N CYS A 121 -2.45 -14.44 12.85
CA CYS A 121 -2.20 -15.78 13.34
C CYS A 121 -2.23 -15.84 14.88
N LEU A 122 -1.57 -14.90 15.56
CA LEU A 122 -1.56 -14.81 17.02
C LEU A 122 -2.97 -14.57 17.56
N ALA A 123 -3.71 -13.62 17.00
CA ALA A 123 -5.06 -13.28 17.43
C ALA A 123 -6.07 -14.42 17.22
N HIS A 124 -5.84 -15.26 16.20
CA HIS A 124 -6.69 -16.38 15.83
C HIS A 124 -6.23 -17.73 16.41
N GLY A 125 -5.15 -17.75 17.19
CA GLY A 125 -4.61 -18.98 17.79
C GLY A 125 -4.06 -19.99 16.77
N THR A 126 -3.58 -19.53 15.62
CA THR A 126 -2.98 -20.35 14.54
C THR A 126 -1.53 -19.92 14.27
N HIS A 127 -0.93 -20.42 13.19
CA HIS A 127 0.43 -20.09 12.77
C HIS A 127 0.57 -20.06 11.24
N PRO A 128 1.53 -19.31 10.66
CA PRO A 128 1.73 -19.25 9.21
C PRO A 128 2.02 -20.60 8.53
N GLY A 129 2.52 -21.60 9.26
CA GLY A 129 2.70 -22.96 8.73
C GLY A 129 1.41 -23.80 8.65
N ASP A 130 0.25 -23.26 9.05
CA ASP A 130 -1.03 -23.96 8.96
C ASP A 130 -1.53 -23.84 7.53
N GLU A 131 -1.82 -24.99 6.91
CA GLU A 131 -2.29 -25.05 5.53
C GLU A 131 -3.52 -24.17 5.29
N ARG A 132 -4.42 -24.05 6.29
CA ARG A 132 -5.64 -23.23 6.16
C ARG A 132 -5.31 -21.76 5.95
N VAL A 133 -4.31 -21.25 6.68
CA VAL A 133 -3.83 -19.88 6.55
C VAL A 133 -3.23 -19.67 5.17
N GLY A 134 -2.39 -20.61 4.72
CA GLY A 134 -1.77 -20.55 3.39
C GLY A 134 -2.79 -20.57 2.24
N VAL A 135 -3.81 -21.42 2.33
CA VAL A 135 -4.87 -21.51 1.31
C VAL A 135 -5.61 -20.19 1.16
N ASP A 136 -6.07 -19.58 2.26
CA ASP A 136 -6.81 -18.33 2.16
C ASP A 136 -5.91 -17.13 1.83
N TYR A 137 -4.63 -17.16 2.25
CA TYR A 137 -3.64 -16.18 1.82
C TYR A 137 -3.45 -16.19 0.29
N LEU A 138 -3.36 -17.37 -0.32
CA LEU A 138 -3.23 -17.51 -1.77
C LEU A 138 -4.50 -17.13 -2.52
N ARG A 139 -5.68 -17.43 -1.97
CA ARG A 139 -6.98 -17.05 -2.57
C ARG A 139 -7.15 -15.54 -2.75
N ILE A 140 -6.54 -14.73 -1.88
CA ILE A 140 -6.53 -13.27 -2.03
C ILE A 140 -5.83 -12.85 -3.33
N ASN A 141 -4.91 -13.63 -3.89
CA ASN A 141 -4.25 -13.31 -5.18
C ASN A 141 -5.28 -13.21 -6.32
N ALA A 142 -6.32 -14.06 -6.31
CA ALA A 142 -7.37 -14.00 -7.34
C ALA A 142 -8.13 -12.67 -7.32
N ILE A 143 -8.30 -12.06 -6.14
CA ILE A 143 -8.90 -10.72 -6.03
C ILE A 143 -8.01 -9.70 -6.74
N PHE A 144 -6.69 -9.78 -6.54
CA PHE A 144 -5.74 -8.87 -7.20
C PHE A 144 -5.74 -9.06 -8.72
N GLU A 145 -5.79 -10.29 -9.23
CA GLU A 145 -5.85 -10.57 -10.67
C GLU A 145 -7.10 -9.92 -11.32
N GLU A 146 -8.25 -9.99 -10.64
CA GLU A 146 -9.50 -9.40 -11.13
C GLU A 146 -9.46 -7.86 -11.16
N VAL A 147 -8.85 -7.23 -10.14
CA VAL A 147 -8.75 -5.76 -10.09
C VAL A 147 -7.51 -5.20 -10.77
N GLU A 148 -6.53 -6.03 -11.15
CA GLU A 148 -5.25 -5.56 -11.68
C GLU A 148 -5.41 -4.79 -12.99
N ALA A 149 -6.24 -5.29 -13.91
CA ALA A 149 -6.51 -4.60 -15.16
C ALA A 149 -7.17 -3.23 -14.94
N GLU A 150 -8.13 -3.17 -14.00
CA GLU A 150 -8.82 -1.93 -13.63
C GLU A 150 -7.88 -0.94 -12.94
N ILE A 151 -7.06 -1.41 -12.00
CA ILE A 151 -6.05 -0.61 -11.30
C ILE A 151 -5.05 -0.07 -12.31
N ARG A 152 -4.52 -0.92 -13.20
CA ARG A 152 -3.59 -0.49 -14.25
C ARG A 152 -4.23 0.57 -15.14
N LEU A 153 -5.45 0.35 -15.61
CA LEU A 153 -6.17 1.34 -16.41
C LEU A 153 -6.36 2.65 -15.65
N ALA A 154 -6.81 2.61 -14.41
CA ALA A 154 -7.05 3.80 -13.59
C ALA A 154 -5.76 4.55 -13.23
N LEU A 155 -4.62 3.85 -13.14
CA LEU A 155 -3.30 4.42 -12.90
C LEU A 155 -2.64 4.98 -14.17
N LEU A 156 -2.99 4.41 -15.32
CA LEU A 156 -2.53 4.77 -16.66
C LEU A 156 -3.56 5.62 -17.43
N SER A 157 -4.61 6.13 -16.77
CA SER A 157 -5.56 7.06 -17.39
C SER A 157 -5.04 8.50 -17.23
N GLY A 158 -4.93 9.24 -18.34
CA GLY A 158 -4.31 10.58 -18.40
C GLY A 158 -2.86 10.75 -18.93
N PRO A 159 -2.12 9.73 -19.40
CA PRO A 159 -0.73 9.90 -19.85
C PRO A 159 -0.56 10.31 -21.30
N GLU A 160 -1.62 10.25 -22.10
CA GLU A 160 -1.60 10.64 -23.52
C GLU A 160 -1.20 12.12 -23.71
N GLU A 161 -1.36 12.95 -22.68
CA GLU A 161 -0.99 14.37 -22.68
C GLU A 161 0.49 14.65 -22.34
N LEU A 162 1.30 13.65 -21.96
CA LEU A 162 2.64 13.86 -21.38
C LEU A 162 3.84 13.42 -22.25
N GLY A 163 3.65 12.65 -23.32
CA GLY A 163 4.73 12.25 -24.26
C GLY A 163 5.76 11.25 -23.73
N GLU A 164 6.96 11.21 -24.34
CA GLU A 164 8.08 10.28 -24.01
C GLU A 164 8.52 10.17 -22.53
N PRO A 165 8.42 11.20 -21.66
CA PRO A 165 8.76 11.09 -20.23
C PRO A 165 7.95 10.03 -19.45
N PHE A 166 6.89 9.48 -20.05
CA PHE A 166 6.00 8.51 -19.41
C PHE A 166 6.44 7.04 -19.58
N GLU A 167 7.36 6.74 -20.50
CA GLU A 167 7.84 5.36 -20.76
C GLU A 167 8.47 4.69 -19.51
N PRO A 168 9.32 5.36 -18.71
CA PRO A 168 9.84 4.78 -17.47
C PRO A 168 8.76 4.47 -16.43
N ILE A 169 7.69 5.27 -16.39
CA ILE A 169 6.56 5.07 -15.48
C ILE A 169 5.75 3.85 -15.89
N VAL A 170 5.46 3.71 -17.20
CA VAL A 170 4.79 2.54 -17.75
C VAL A 170 5.61 1.28 -17.50
N HIS A 171 6.92 1.34 -17.72
CA HIS A 171 7.81 0.21 -17.45
C HIS A 171 7.82 -0.17 -15.96
N LEU A 172 7.85 0.82 -15.06
CA LEU A 172 7.81 0.59 -13.63
C LEU A 172 6.54 -0.16 -13.19
N ILE A 173 5.38 0.26 -13.71
CA ILE A 173 4.08 -0.37 -13.43
C ILE A 173 4.04 -1.78 -14.00
N SER A 174 4.56 -1.96 -15.22
CA SER A 174 4.53 -3.24 -15.94
C SER A 174 5.45 -4.29 -15.31
N THR A 175 6.55 -3.86 -14.68
CA THR A 175 7.54 -4.77 -14.08
C THR A 175 7.18 -5.14 -12.64
N TRP A 176 6.30 -4.38 -12.00
CA TRP A 176 5.96 -4.59 -10.59
C TRP A 176 4.85 -5.64 -10.44
N SER A 177 5.18 -6.80 -9.84
CA SER A 177 4.26 -7.91 -9.62
C SER A 177 3.78 -7.96 -8.17
N VAL A 178 2.47 -7.78 -7.98
CA VAL A 178 1.80 -7.94 -6.67
C VAL A 178 1.99 -9.37 -6.15
N VAL A 179 1.84 -10.38 -7.01
CA VAL A 179 1.93 -11.80 -6.63
C VAL A 179 3.33 -12.11 -6.08
N GLN A 180 4.40 -11.73 -6.80
CA GLN A 180 5.77 -11.95 -6.31
C GLN A 180 6.05 -11.19 -5.00
N ALA A 181 5.54 -9.97 -4.87
CA ALA A 181 5.69 -9.20 -3.63
C ALA A 181 4.95 -9.88 -2.44
N ARG A 182 3.77 -10.47 -2.70
CA ARG A 182 3.01 -11.26 -1.72
C ARG A 182 3.71 -12.57 -1.38
N ASP A 183 4.32 -13.27 -2.33
CA ASP A 183 5.10 -14.48 -2.05
C ASP A 183 6.29 -14.16 -1.15
N ALA A 184 7.02 -13.07 -1.44
CA ALA A 184 8.10 -12.61 -0.59
C ALA A 184 7.61 -12.20 0.81
N ALA A 185 6.45 -11.54 0.92
CA ALA A 185 5.86 -11.19 2.20
C ALA A 185 5.43 -12.43 3.01
N TRP A 186 4.97 -13.49 2.34
CA TRP A 186 4.63 -14.77 2.99
C TRP A 186 5.86 -15.43 3.61
N VAL A 187 6.98 -15.46 2.88
CA VAL A 187 8.27 -15.93 3.43
C VAL A 187 8.69 -15.08 4.61
N ARG A 188 8.58 -13.74 4.53
CA ARG A 188 8.89 -12.84 5.65
C ARG A 188 8.00 -13.11 6.87
N ALA A 189 6.71 -13.42 6.69
CA ALA A 189 5.82 -13.79 7.79
C ALA A 189 6.29 -15.06 8.50
N GLN A 190 6.70 -16.08 7.74
CA GLN A 190 7.26 -17.33 8.30
C GLN A 190 8.58 -17.09 9.04
N VAL A 191 9.48 -16.27 8.49
CA VAL A 191 10.73 -15.88 9.17
C VAL A 191 10.43 -15.12 10.46
N ARG A 192 9.55 -14.11 10.41
CA ARG A 192 9.11 -13.35 11.59
C ARG A 192 8.53 -14.28 12.65
N TRP A 193 7.69 -15.24 12.26
CA TRP A 193 7.12 -16.22 13.16
C TRP A 193 8.19 -17.10 13.83
N ALA A 194 9.17 -17.59 13.06
CA ALA A 194 10.26 -18.39 13.60
C ALA A 194 11.14 -17.61 14.60
N LEU A 195 11.33 -16.30 14.35
CA LEU A 195 12.14 -15.41 15.18
C LEU A 195 11.39 -14.82 16.39
N ARG A 196 10.10 -15.12 16.60
CA ARG A 196 9.24 -14.48 17.62
C ARG A 196 9.68 -14.66 19.08
N GLN A 197 10.69 -15.48 19.35
CA GLN A 197 11.27 -15.69 20.69
C GLN A 197 12.70 -15.15 20.79
N GLN A 198 13.13 -14.40 19.77
CA GLN A 198 14.48 -13.85 19.62
C GLN A 198 14.38 -12.34 19.37
N ASP A 199 13.89 -11.59 20.36
CA ASP A 199 13.50 -10.17 20.24
C ASP A 199 14.56 -9.31 19.52
N TRP A 200 15.83 -9.44 19.89
CA TRP A 200 16.91 -8.67 19.28
C TRP A 200 17.07 -8.92 17.77
N LEU A 201 16.86 -10.16 17.30
CA LEU A 201 17.01 -10.55 15.91
C LEU A 201 15.75 -10.25 15.11
N LEU A 202 14.60 -10.36 15.77
CA LEU A 202 13.31 -9.97 15.24
C LEU A 202 13.28 -8.47 14.93
N ASP A 203 13.64 -7.64 15.90
CA ASP A 203 13.72 -6.18 15.77
C ASP A 203 14.69 -5.77 14.66
N ARG A 204 15.87 -6.40 14.61
CA ARG A 204 16.90 -6.17 13.58
C ARG A 204 16.37 -6.49 12.17
N THR A 205 15.66 -7.60 12.03
CA THR A 205 15.10 -8.05 10.75
C THR A 205 13.97 -7.14 10.30
N GLU A 206 13.10 -6.72 11.21
CA GLU A 206 12.02 -5.77 10.91
C GLU A 206 12.55 -4.39 10.54
N GLU A 207 13.54 -3.88 11.28
CA GLU A 207 14.17 -2.59 10.98
C GLU A 207 14.87 -2.63 9.61
N ALA A 208 15.63 -3.70 9.33
CA ALA A 208 16.29 -3.88 8.05
C ALA A 208 15.28 -3.95 6.90
N SER A 209 14.22 -4.73 7.07
CA SER A 209 13.13 -4.83 6.08
C SER A 209 12.46 -3.48 5.86
N ALA A 210 12.11 -2.75 6.91
CA ALA A 210 11.48 -1.44 6.81
C ALA A 210 12.38 -0.43 6.08
N ARG A 211 13.68 -0.42 6.38
CA ARG A 211 14.66 0.48 5.74
C ARG A 211 14.87 0.11 4.27
N ALA A 212 14.91 -1.17 3.92
CA ALA A 212 15.01 -1.63 2.54
C ALA A 212 13.75 -1.24 1.74
N THR A 213 12.56 -1.51 2.27
CA THR A 213 11.29 -1.06 1.67
C THR A 213 11.26 0.46 1.48
N GLY A 214 11.73 1.21 2.48
CA GLY A 214 11.83 2.66 2.41
C GLY A 214 12.86 3.16 1.38
N MET A 215 13.93 2.41 1.15
CA MET A 215 14.90 2.71 0.08
C MET A 215 14.26 2.59 -1.29
N THR A 216 13.58 1.47 -1.56
CA THR A 216 12.79 1.29 -2.78
C THR A 216 11.75 2.39 -2.94
N GLY A 217 11.03 2.74 -1.86
CA GLY A 217 10.05 3.84 -1.87
C GLY A 217 10.65 5.18 -2.30
N ARG A 218 11.87 5.51 -1.91
CA ARG A 218 12.56 6.74 -2.36
C ARG A 218 12.85 6.70 -3.87
N HIS A 219 13.28 5.56 -4.40
CA HIS A 219 13.53 5.42 -5.84
C HIS A 219 12.23 5.51 -6.65
N LEU A 220 11.16 4.86 -6.19
CA LEU A 220 9.83 4.94 -6.82
C LEU A 220 9.28 6.37 -6.89
N LEU A 221 9.63 7.19 -5.91
CA LEU A 221 9.18 8.59 -5.78
C LEU A 221 10.19 9.60 -6.34
N THR A 222 11.10 9.16 -7.21
CA THR A 222 11.97 10.11 -7.94
C THR A 222 11.10 11.04 -8.77
N PRO A 223 11.22 12.37 -8.64
CA PRO A 223 10.43 13.31 -9.45
C PRO A 223 10.70 13.13 -10.96
N LEU A 224 9.64 12.92 -11.74
CA LEU A 224 9.72 12.70 -13.20
C LEU A 224 9.01 13.79 -14.01
N LEU A 225 8.08 14.52 -13.39
CA LEU A 225 7.37 15.61 -14.05
C LEU A 225 8.16 16.92 -13.90
N PRO A 226 8.11 17.80 -14.92
CA PRO A 226 8.75 19.11 -14.82
C PRO A 226 8.18 19.89 -13.65
N ALA A 227 9.04 20.55 -12.87
CA ALA A 227 8.59 21.58 -11.95
C ALA A 227 7.87 22.64 -12.78
N ARG A 228 6.55 22.78 -12.64
CA ARG A 228 5.78 23.80 -13.39
C ARG A 228 6.53 25.13 -13.30
N ARG A 229 6.98 25.69 -14.43
CA ARG A 229 7.35 27.11 -14.46
C ARG A 229 6.15 27.86 -13.91
N ARG A 230 6.32 28.64 -12.84
CA ARG A 230 5.37 29.71 -12.52
C ARG A 230 5.11 30.43 -13.83
N ARG A 231 3.88 30.45 -14.34
CA ARG A 231 3.51 31.43 -15.36
C ARG A 231 3.72 32.78 -14.69
N ALA A 232 4.85 33.41 -14.97
CA ALA A 232 4.95 34.85 -14.84
C ALA A 232 3.92 35.39 -15.83
N PHE A 233 2.81 35.94 -15.33
CA PHE A 233 2.04 36.88 -16.11
C PHE A 233 2.99 38.04 -16.43
N PRO A 234 3.28 38.35 -17.71
CA PRO A 234 3.84 39.65 -18.03
C PRO A 234 2.72 40.66 -17.84
N ASP A 235 2.87 41.55 -16.86
CA ASP A 235 2.21 42.86 -16.89
C ASP A 235 2.74 43.60 -18.11
N VAL A 236 2.04 43.49 -19.24
CA VAL A 236 2.20 44.41 -20.37
C VAL A 236 0.83 44.61 -21.01
N LEU A 237 0.13 45.66 -20.56
CA LEU A 237 -0.71 46.47 -21.47
C LEU A 237 0.22 47.12 -22.51
N PRO A 238 -0.26 47.34 -23.75
CA PRO A 238 -0.60 48.73 -24.07
C PRO A 238 -1.78 48.95 -25.02
N ASP A 239 -2.34 50.14 -24.83
CA ASP A 239 -3.21 51.03 -25.62
C ASP A 239 -4.56 50.52 -26.18
#